data_AF-A0A534LLT3-F1
#
_entry.id   AF-A0A534LLT3-F1
#
_cell.length_a   1.000
_cell.length_b   1.000
_cell.length_c   1.000
_cell.angle_alpha   90.00
_cell.angle_beta   90.00
_cell.angle_gamma   90.00
#
_symmetry.space_group_name_H-M   'P 1'
#
loop_
_entity.id
_entity.type
_entity.pdbx_description
1 polymer ?
#
loop_
_entity_poly.entity_id
_entity_poly.type
_entity_poly.pdbx_seq_one_letter_code
_entity_poly.pdbx_strand_id
1 'polypeptide(L)'
;MCVSERMIPTRRESGQSARTYETLRDYLLHHGPATAQDLFEILALSRAATYQVIRRAASRGLIRAVAHVHSDGNHDPLAWDIDSTDREFLWRRTERLRGRFCTCLPKNPRTKRSSTT
;
A
#
# COMPACT_ATOMS: atom_id res chain seq x y z
N MET A 1 -36.35 -15.66 -12.01
CA MET A 1 -35.38 -16.40 -11.16
C MET A 1 -33.98 -16.16 -11.73
N CYS A 2 -33.28 -15.11 -11.29
CA CYS A 2 -31.91 -14.84 -11.73
C CYS A 2 -30.95 -15.42 -10.69
N VAL A 3 -30.40 -16.59 -10.98
CA VAL A 3 -29.40 -17.24 -10.15
C VAL A 3 -28.14 -16.38 -10.21
N SER A 4 -27.84 -15.69 -9.11
CA SER A 4 -26.54 -15.04 -8.93
C SER A 4 -25.50 -16.13 -8.76
N GLU A 5 -24.77 -16.46 -9.82
CA GLU A 5 -23.55 -17.27 -9.74
C GLU A 5 -22.56 -16.55 -8.82
N ARG A 6 -22.57 -16.95 -7.55
CA ARG A 6 -21.50 -16.63 -6.61
C ARG A 6 -20.27 -17.39 -7.10
N MET A 7 -19.44 -16.73 -7.89
CA MET A 7 -18.07 -17.17 -8.17
C MET A 7 -17.36 -17.34 -6.82
N ILE A 8 -17.27 -18.58 -6.35
CA ILE A 8 -16.46 -18.95 -5.20
C ILE A 8 -15.02 -18.76 -5.64
N PRO A 9 -14.22 -17.87 -5.01
CA PRO A 9 -12.82 -17.68 -5.36
C PRO A 9 -12.13 -19.03 -5.32
N THR A 10 -11.50 -19.41 -6.43
CA THR A 10 -10.88 -20.73 -6.50
C THR A 10 -9.74 -20.78 -5.48
N ARG A 11 -9.58 -21.92 -4.78
CA ARG A 11 -8.53 -22.13 -3.74
C ARG A 11 -7.12 -21.72 -4.20
N ARG A 12 -6.86 -21.73 -5.52
CA ARG A 12 -5.62 -21.27 -6.15
C ARG A 12 -5.45 -19.75 -6.14
N GLU A 13 -6.52 -18.98 -6.39
CA GLU A 13 -6.49 -17.51 -6.29
C GLU A 13 -6.22 -17.03 -4.86
N SER A 14 -6.74 -17.75 -3.87
CA SER A 14 -6.47 -17.49 -2.45
C SER A 14 -4.99 -17.72 -2.09
N GLY A 15 -4.37 -18.78 -2.62
CA GLY A 15 -2.95 -19.06 -2.41
C GLY A 15 -2.01 -18.06 -3.10
N GLN A 16 -2.32 -17.68 -4.34
CA GLN A 16 -1.55 -16.68 -5.07
C GLN A 16 -1.64 -15.30 -4.39
N SER A 17 -2.82 -14.93 -3.91
CA SER A 17 -3.03 -13.69 -3.16
C SER A 17 -2.26 -13.69 -1.84
N ALA A 18 -2.26 -14.81 -1.10
CA ALA A 18 -1.50 -14.95 0.13
C ALA A 18 0.01 -14.76 -0.11
N ARG A 19 0.57 -15.46 -1.11
CA ARG A 19 1.98 -15.34 -1.49
C ARG A 19 2.36 -13.92 -1.92
N THR A 20 1.46 -13.23 -2.61
CA THR A 20 1.65 -11.84 -3.02
C THR A 20 1.76 -10.92 -1.80
N TYR A 21 0.87 -11.07 -0.81
CA TYR A 21 0.92 -10.26 0.41
C TYR A 21 2.13 -10.60 1.29
N GLU A 22 2.54 -11.86 1.35
CA GLU A 22 3.77 -12.27 2.04
C GLU A 22 5.00 -11.62 1.40
N THR A 23 5.11 -11.68 0.07
CA THR A 23 6.21 -11.05 -0.68
C THR A 23 6.25 -9.54 -0.45
N LEU A 24 5.09 -8.88 -0.52
CA LEU A 24 4.95 -7.46 -0.22
C LEU A 24 5.40 -7.13 1.21
N ARG A 25 4.94 -7.90 2.20
CA ARG A 25 5.25 -7.68 3.61
C ARG A 25 6.73 -7.91 3.88
N ASP A 26 7.29 -8.99 3.37
CA ASP A 26 8.70 -9.34 3.54
C ASP A 26 9.59 -8.24 2.95
N TYR A 27 9.30 -7.81 1.72
CA TYR A 27 10.06 -6.74 1.10
C TYR A 27 10.02 -5.44 1.91
N LEU A 28 8.83 -5.00 2.32
CA LEU A 28 8.70 -3.79 3.12
C LEU A 28 9.38 -3.94 4.48
N LEU A 29 9.36 -5.14 5.09
CA LEU A 29 10.04 -5.39 6.36
C LEU A 29 11.55 -5.19 6.22
N HIS A 30 12.16 -5.76 5.18
CA HIS A 30 13.60 -5.71 4.95
C HIS A 30 14.08 -4.36 4.41
N HIS A 31 13.41 -3.81 3.39
CA HIS A 31 13.89 -2.64 2.65
C HIS A 31 13.28 -1.32 3.12
N GLY A 32 12.15 -1.39 3.83
CA GLY A 32 11.41 -0.22 4.28
C GLY A 32 10.45 0.35 3.25
N PRO A 33 10.08 1.63 3.41
CA PRO A 33 9.08 2.29 2.59
C PRO A 33 9.40 2.22 1.10
N ALA A 34 8.39 1.91 0.29
CA ALA A 34 8.53 1.68 -1.14
C ALA A 34 7.40 2.34 -1.94
N THR A 35 7.71 2.79 -3.16
CA THR A 35 6.73 3.34 -4.08
C THR A 35 5.96 2.24 -4.80
N ALA A 36 4.84 2.60 -5.44
CA ALA A 36 4.14 1.65 -6.32
C ALA A 36 5.00 1.16 -7.51
N GLN A 37 6.04 1.92 -7.90
CA GLN A 37 6.98 1.51 -8.94
C GLN A 37 7.90 0.40 -8.43
N ASP A 38 8.52 0.59 -7.26
CA ASP A 38 9.35 -0.43 -6.62
C ASP A 38 8.55 -1.74 -6.45
N LEU A 39 7.34 -1.62 -5.89
CA LEU A 39 6.45 -2.76 -5.65
C LEU A 39 6.01 -3.48 -6.93
N PHE A 40 5.90 -2.76 -8.06
CA PHE A 40 5.59 -3.38 -9.35
C PHE A 40 6.71 -4.33 -9.80
N GLU A 41 7.98 -3.91 -9.65
CA GLU A 41 9.14 -4.70 -10.07
C GLU A 41 9.28 -5.98 -9.23
N ILE A 42 8.99 -5.89 -7.93
CA ILE A 42 9.16 -7.01 -6.99
C ILE A 42 8.02 -8.02 -7.11
N LEU A 43 6.79 -7.54 -7.28
CA LEU A 43 5.62 -8.43 -7.36
C LEU A 43 5.49 -9.10 -8.73
N ALA A 44 6.25 -8.66 -9.74
CA ALA A 44 6.17 -9.14 -11.13
C ALA A 44 4.73 -9.12 -11.68
N LEU A 45 3.97 -8.10 -11.31
CA LEU A 45 2.57 -7.88 -11.72
C LEU A 45 2.50 -6.77 -12.76
N SER A 46 1.36 -6.60 -13.45
CA SER A 46 1.13 -5.37 -14.21
C SER A 46 0.97 -4.18 -13.26
N ARG A 47 1.25 -2.95 -13.74
CA ARG A 47 1.05 -1.72 -12.96
C ARG A 47 -0.35 -1.66 -12.35
N ALA A 48 -1.40 -1.94 -13.13
CA ALA A 48 -2.77 -1.95 -12.65
C ALA A 48 -3.03 -2.99 -11.55
N ALA A 49 -2.47 -4.20 -11.69
CA ALA A 49 -2.57 -5.26 -10.68
C ALA A 49 -1.82 -4.90 -9.40
N THR A 50 -0.63 -4.29 -9.48
CA THR A 50 0.11 -3.78 -8.32
C THR A 50 -0.71 -2.75 -7.55
N TYR A 51 -1.34 -1.78 -8.23
CA TYR A 51 -2.23 -0.82 -7.56
C TYR A 51 -3.44 -1.50 -6.89
N GLN A 52 -4.00 -2.56 -7.49
CA GLN A 52 -5.07 -3.32 -6.84
C GLN A 52 -4.59 -4.05 -5.58
N VAL A 53 -3.40 -4.65 -5.61
CA VAL A 53 -2.78 -5.30 -4.44
C VAL A 53 -2.53 -4.28 -3.33
N ILE A 54 -1.93 -3.12 -3.65
CA ILE A 54 -1.69 -2.05 -2.69
C ILE A 54 -3.00 -1.59 -2.05
N ARG A 55 -4.05 -1.31 -2.84
CA ARG A 55 -5.35 -0.90 -2.30
C ARG A 55 -5.96 -1.95 -1.38
N ARG A 56 -5.89 -3.24 -1.77
CA ARG A 56 -6.41 -4.34 -0.95
C ARG A 56 -5.60 -4.51 0.33
N ALA A 57 -4.27 -4.48 0.26
CA ALA A 57 -3.39 -4.60 1.41
C ALA A 57 -3.61 -3.44 2.40
N ALA A 58 -3.76 -2.21 1.90
CA ALA A 58 -4.07 -1.04 2.72
C ALA A 58 -5.45 -1.16 3.38
N SER A 59 -6.49 -1.58 2.63
CA SER A 59 -7.83 -1.79 3.19
C SER A 59 -7.89 -2.89 4.28
N ARG A 60 -6.90 -3.79 4.28
CA ARG A 60 -6.76 -4.88 5.25
C ARG A 60 -5.85 -4.52 6.43
N GLY A 61 -5.30 -3.30 6.47
CA GLY A 61 -4.37 -2.87 7.53
C GLY A 61 -3.04 -3.62 7.49
N LEU A 62 -2.59 -4.08 6.31
CA LEU A 62 -1.27 -4.71 6.16
C LEU A 62 -0.17 -3.67 5.90
N ILE A 63 -0.53 -2.59 5.20
CA ILE A 63 0.35 -1.51 4.81
C ILE A 63 -0.37 -0.17 4.98
N ARG A 64 0.39 0.91 5.09
CA ARG A 64 -0.10 2.28 5.16
C ARG A 64 0.75 3.19 4.31
N ALA A 65 0.15 4.27 3.80
CA ALA A 65 0.90 5.33 3.15
C ALA A 65 1.67 6.12 4.21
N VAL A 66 2.97 6.35 3.98
CA VAL A 66 3.87 6.99 4.96
C VAL A 66 4.50 8.28 4.45
N ALA A 67 4.57 8.49 3.13
CA ALA A 67 5.15 9.69 2.54
C ALA A 67 4.62 9.93 1.12
N HIS A 68 4.69 11.18 0.66
CA HIS A 68 4.60 11.51 -0.75
C HIS A 68 5.96 11.39 -1.43
N VAL A 69 5.93 11.03 -2.70
CA VAL A 69 7.05 11.18 -3.63
C VAL A 69 6.78 12.44 -4.45
N HIS A 70 7.75 13.31 -4.67
CA HIS A 70 7.53 14.43 -5.59
C HIS A 70 7.48 13.85 -7.01
N SER A 71 6.32 13.94 -7.64
CA SER A 71 6.17 13.80 -9.09
C SER A 71 5.81 15.17 -9.63
N ASP A 72 6.38 15.48 -10.77
CA ASP A 72 6.52 16.76 -11.45
C ASP A 72 5.17 17.28 -12.02
N GLY A 73 4.18 17.37 -11.14
CA GLY A 73 2.90 18.03 -11.40
C GLY A 73 1.74 17.09 -11.76
N ASN A 74 1.96 15.78 -11.87
CA ASN A 74 0.85 14.85 -12.06
C ASN A 74 1.10 13.50 -11.40
N HIS A 75 0.09 13.03 -10.66
CA HIS A 75 0.08 11.86 -9.76
C HIS A 75 0.92 12.05 -8.49
N ASP A 76 0.27 12.26 -7.34
CA ASP A 76 0.86 12.13 -6.00
C ASP A 76 1.26 10.65 -5.74
N PRO A 77 2.50 10.22 -6.04
CA PRO A 77 2.91 8.86 -5.79
C PRO A 77 3.12 8.71 -4.29
N LEU A 78 2.56 7.67 -3.71
CA LEU A 78 2.70 7.40 -2.29
C LEU A 78 3.80 6.35 -2.06
N ALA A 79 4.59 6.56 -1.02
CA ALA A 79 5.40 5.53 -0.42
C ALA A 79 4.56 4.78 0.62
N TRP A 80 4.68 3.46 0.62
CA TRP A 80 3.95 2.54 1.47
C TRP A 80 4.92 1.78 2.36
N ASP A 81 4.52 1.56 3.61
CA ASP A 81 5.27 0.74 4.57
C ASP A 81 4.28 -0.13 5.36
N ILE A 82 4.82 -1.07 6.14
CA ILE A 82 4.05 -1.95 7.01
C ILE A 82 3.20 -1.12 7.98
N ASP A 83 1.94 -1.52 8.10
CA ASP A 83 1.09 -1.05 9.19
C ASP A 83 1.32 -1.94 10.42
N SER A 84 1.62 -1.32 11.56
CA SER A 84 1.99 -2.02 12.79
C SER A 84 1.43 -1.26 13.98
N THR A 85 1.05 -1.99 15.02
CA THR A 85 0.64 -1.40 16.30
C THR A 85 1.84 -1.03 17.18
N ASP A 86 3.03 -1.53 16.85
CA ASP A 86 4.28 -1.19 17.54
C ASP A 86 4.75 0.22 17.14
N ARG A 87 4.57 1.16 18.07
CA ARG A 87 4.94 2.56 17.89
C ARG A 87 6.45 2.78 17.79
N GLU A 88 7.26 2.02 18.52
CA GLU A 88 8.72 2.16 18.46
C GLU A 88 9.26 1.66 17.12
N PHE A 89 8.72 0.55 16.63
CA PHE A 89 9.02 0.06 15.29
C PHE A 89 8.71 1.12 14.23
N LEU A 90 7.50 1.68 14.25
CA LEU A 90 7.09 2.72 13.31
C LEU A 90 7.93 4.00 13.42
N TRP A 91 8.35 4.37 14.63
CA TRP A 91 9.25 5.51 14.86
C TRP A 91 10.60 5.31 14.17
N ARG A 92 11.26 4.16 14.39
CA ARG A 92 12.54 3.81 13.73
C ARG A 92 12.41 3.78 12.21
N ARG A 93 11.26 3.39 11.67
CA ARG A 93 11.00 3.42 10.22
C ARG A 93 10.86 4.84 9.69
N THR A 94 10.24 5.73 10.47
CA THR A 94 10.05 7.13 10.09
C THR A 94 11.38 7.87 9.99
N GLU A 95 12.37 7.53 10.80
CA GLU A 95 13.73 8.09 10.67
C GLU A 95 14.39 7.73 9.34
N ARG A 96 14.12 6.53 8.80
CA ARG A 96 14.63 6.08 7.49
C ARG A 96 13.93 6.72 6.29
N LEU A 97 12.81 7.42 6.49
CA LEU A 97 12.14 8.19 5.43
C LEU A 97 12.88 9.49 5.11
N ARG A 98 13.60 10.06 6.09
CA ARG A 98 14.29 11.34 5.94
C ARG A 98 15.39 11.21 4.88
N GLY A 99 15.28 12.02 3.82
CA GLY A 99 16.23 12.07 2.71
C GLY A 99 15.87 11.21 1.48
N ARG A 100 14.92 10.27 1.59
CA ARG A 100 14.48 9.43 0.45
C ARG A 100 13.10 9.79 -0.10
N PHE A 101 12.23 10.36 0.73
CA PHE A 101 10.87 10.75 0.35
C PHE A 101 10.53 12.14 0.89
N CYS A 102 9.51 12.80 0.34
CA CYS A 102 9.01 14.01 1.00
C CYS A 102 8.36 13.61 2.32
N THR A 103 8.73 14.30 3.39
CA THR A 103 8.10 14.18 4.71
C THR A 103 6.70 14.81 4.76
N CYS A 104 6.21 15.30 3.62
CA CYS A 104 4.82 15.64 3.38
C CYS A 104 3.95 14.42 3.74
N LEU A 105 3.17 14.50 4.82
CA LEU A 105 2.24 13.43 5.16
C LEU A 105 1.08 13.42 4.16
N PRO A 106 0.69 12.25 3.62
CA PRO A 106 -0.47 12.17 2.78
C PRO A 106 -1.73 12.65 3.49
N LYS A 107 -2.38 13.66 2.92
CA LYS A 107 -3.70 14.12 3.39
C LYS A 107 -4.61 12.90 3.40
N ASN A 108 -4.99 12.47 4.60
CA ASN A 108 -5.85 11.32 4.79
C ASN A 108 -7.13 11.50 3.95
N PRO A 109 -7.44 10.63 2.97
CA PRO A 109 -8.67 10.75 2.19
C PRO A 109 -9.93 10.51 3.05
N ARG A 110 -9.79 10.05 4.31
CA ARG A 110 -10.91 9.94 5.27
C ARG A 110 -11.33 11.25 5.93
N THR A 111 -10.83 12.41 5.50
CA THR A 111 -11.30 13.72 5.98
C THR A 111 -11.87 14.58 4.85
N LYS A 112 -12.82 14.04 4.08
CA LYS A 112 -13.91 14.88 3.57
C LYS A 112 -15.07 14.80 4.56
N ARG A 113 -15.00 15.58 5.64
CA ARG A 113 -16.20 15.91 6.42
C ARG A 113 -16.18 17.39 6.79
N SER A 114 -17.13 18.08 6.19
CA SER A 114 -17.70 19.37 6.57
C SER A 114 -16.82 20.60 6.39
N SER A 115 -16.93 21.22 5.22
CA SER A 115 -16.91 22.68 5.13
C SER A 115 -18.35 23.12 4.89
N THR A 116 -19.07 23.34 5.99
CA THR A 116 -20.24 24.21 6.00
C THR A 116 -19.72 25.58 6.38
N THR A 117 -19.73 26.53 5.46
CA THR A 117 -19.99 27.94 5.75
C THR A 117 -20.62 28.55 4.51
#